data_AF-A0A5N6RIF2-F1
#
_entry.id   AF-A0A5N6RIF2-F1
#
_cell.length_a   1.000
_cell.length_b   1.000
_cell.length_c   1.000
_cell.angle_alpha   90.00
_cell.angle_beta   90.00
_cell.angle_gamma   90.00
#
_symmetry.space_group_name_H-M   'P 1'
#
loop_
_entity.id
_entity.type
_entity.pdbx_description
1 polymer ?
#
loop_
_entity_poly.entity_id
_entity_poly.type
_entity_poly.pdbx_seq_one_letter_code
_entity_poly.pdbx_strand_id
1 'polypeptide(L)'
;MSHTRRGANGASALIGKDGTATFLSIDLELYNPSLHGKVIREALAQTLVFYYPFAGRLRGGPGRKLVVECTGEGVMFIEADADVTLQQFGDDLQPPFPCMEDLLFDVPGSGGIINCPLFLIQVTHLKCGEFIFALRLNHTMSDAAGLVQFMMAMAEMEAAEFYLFICKD
;
A
#
# COMPACT_ATOMS: atom_id res chain seq x y z
N MET A 1 6.14 9.37 29.02
CA MET A 1 5.88 10.71 28.47
C MET A 1 6.92 10.99 27.41
N SER A 2 6.62 10.68 26.15
CA SER A 2 7.47 11.01 25.01
C SER A 2 6.70 11.98 24.12
N HIS A 3 7.18 13.21 24.08
CA HIS A 3 6.73 14.23 23.14
C HIS A 3 7.17 13.87 21.73
N THR A 4 6.26 13.87 20.78
CA THR A 4 6.60 13.91 19.35
C THR A 4 6.23 15.29 18.83
N ARG A 5 7.25 16.10 18.51
CA ARG A 5 7.07 17.37 17.81
C ARG A 5 6.65 17.07 16.37
N ARG A 6 5.69 17.84 15.85
CA ARG A 6 5.48 17.98 14.39
C ARG A 6 6.76 18.54 13.78
N GLY A 7 7.32 17.79 12.83
CA GLY A 7 8.50 18.17 12.05
C GLY A 7 8.53 17.32 10.78
N ALA A 8 8.62 18.01 9.65
CA ALA A 8 8.64 17.47 8.30
C ALA A 8 9.70 16.38 8.09
N ASN A 9 9.39 15.44 7.18
CA ASN A 9 10.29 14.44 6.60
C ASN A 9 10.86 13.40 7.59
N GLY A 10 10.08 12.36 7.87
CA GLY A 10 10.56 11.19 8.60
C GLY A 10 9.59 10.03 8.53
N ALA A 11 9.64 9.24 7.46
CA ALA A 11 8.96 7.94 7.42
C ALA A 11 9.78 6.93 8.24
N SER A 12 9.17 6.36 9.29
CA SER A 12 9.78 5.33 10.14
C SER A 12 8.96 4.06 10.03
N ALA A 13 9.53 3.02 9.41
CA ALA A 13 8.86 1.75 9.16
C ALA A 13 9.05 0.70 10.24
N LEU A 14 7.97 -0.02 10.57
CA LEU A 14 7.98 -1.21 11.40
C LEU A 14 7.04 -2.27 10.80
N ILE A 15 7.47 -3.53 10.85
CA ILE A 15 7.00 -4.68 10.05
C ILE A 15 6.16 -5.62 10.93
N GLY A 16 5.03 -6.11 10.41
CA GLY A 16 4.22 -7.19 10.99
C GLY A 16 4.94 -8.55 10.92
N LYS A 17 4.68 -9.46 11.87
CA LYS A 17 5.46 -10.71 12.02
C LYS A 17 5.27 -11.73 10.90
N ASP A 18 4.20 -11.58 10.12
CA ASP A 18 3.81 -12.45 9.00
C ASP A 18 4.32 -11.93 7.64
N GLY A 19 5.04 -10.80 7.62
CA GLY A 19 5.50 -10.15 6.39
C GLY A 19 4.42 -9.33 5.69
N THR A 20 3.23 -9.19 6.29
CA THR A 20 2.20 -8.26 5.87
C THR A 20 2.53 -6.89 6.45
N ALA A 21 2.47 -5.86 5.62
CA ALA A 21 2.45 -4.49 6.08
C ALA A 21 1.24 -3.86 5.42
N THR A 22 0.28 -3.44 6.24
CA THR A 22 -0.95 -2.75 5.84
C THR A 22 -0.76 -1.27 6.12
N PHE A 23 -0.85 -0.47 5.07
CA PHE A 23 -0.57 0.96 5.09
C PHE A 23 -1.91 1.73 5.03
N LEU A 24 -2.00 2.91 5.65
CA LEU A 24 -3.26 3.68 5.68
C LEU A 24 -3.03 5.18 5.44
N SER A 25 -3.95 5.73 4.63
CA SER A 25 -4.31 7.12 4.32
C SER A 25 -3.50 7.87 3.26
N ILE A 26 -4.23 8.56 2.37
CA ILE A 26 -3.69 9.51 1.38
C ILE A 26 -4.60 10.73 1.39
N ASP A 27 -4.02 11.91 1.59
CA ASP A 27 -4.69 13.19 1.32
C ASP A 27 -4.48 13.57 -0.15
N LEU A 28 -5.40 13.14 -1.04
CA LEU A 28 -5.47 13.69 -2.40
C LEU A 28 -6.27 15.00 -2.35
N GLU A 29 -5.66 16.09 -1.86
CA GLU A 29 -6.34 17.40 -1.78
C GLU A 29 -6.72 18.00 -3.16
N LEU A 30 -6.36 17.37 -4.29
CA LEU A 30 -6.45 17.99 -5.61
C LEU A 30 -7.30 17.22 -6.64
N TYR A 31 -7.99 16.15 -6.27
CA TYR A 31 -8.70 15.32 -7.25
C TYR A 31 -10.16 15.03 -6.90
N ASN A 32 -10.98 14.86 -7.95
CA ASN A 32 -12.40 14.54 -7.79
C ASN A 32 -12.52 13.16 -7.10
N PRO A 33 -13.27 13.05 -5.99
CA PRO A 33 -13.45 11.81 -5.24
C PRO A 33 -13.78 10.56 -6.07
N SER A 34 -14.50 10.78 -7.17
CA SER A 34 -14.93 9.72 -8.10
C SER A 34 -13.81 9.14 -8.97
N LEU A 35 -12.60 9.70 -8.93
CA LEU A 35 -11.51 9.32 -9.82
C LEU A 35 -10.26 8.78 -9.09
N HIS A 36 -10.28 8.67 -7.75
CA HIS A 36 -9.12 8.20 -6.96
C HIS A 36 -8.58 6.83 -7.45
N GLY A 37 -9.45 5.84 -7.62
CA GLY A 37 -9.04 4.51 -8.11
C GLY A 37 -8.39 4.57 -9.50
N LYS A 38 -8.91 5.41 -10.39
CA LYS A 38 -8.36 5.59 -11.74
C LYS A 38 -6.97 6.22 -11.72
N VAL A 39 -6.79 7.35 -11.02
CA VAL A 39 -5.50 8.05 -10.95
C VAL A 39 -4.44 7.18 -10.30
N ILE A 40 -4.77 6.49 -9.21
CA ILE A 40 -3.82 5.59 -8.54
C ILE A 40 -3.44 4.42 -9.45
N ARG A 41 -4.39 3.87 -10.21
CA ARG A 41 -4.14 2.81 -11.19
C ARG A 41 -3.24 3.29 -12.33
N GLU A 42 -3.42 4.52 -12.81
CA GLU A 42 -2.59 5.15 -13.85
C GLU A 42 -1.17 5.44 -13.33
N ALA A 43 -1.04 6.01 -12.13
CA ALA A 43 0.24 6.18 -11.44
C ALA A 43 1.00 4.86 -11.32
N LEU A 44 0.31 3.83 -10.81
CA LEU A 44 0.85 2.50 -10.61
C LEU A 44 1.37 1.89 -11.91
N ALA A 45 0.60 2.01 -13.01
CA ALA A 45 1.00 1.52 -14.32
C ALA A 45 2.27 2.22 -14.82
N GLN A 46 2.37 3.54 -14.65
CA GLN A 46 3.56 4.31 -15.03
C GLN A 46 4.78 3.97 -14.16
N THR A 47 4.61 3.85 -12.85
CA THR A 47 5.70 3.49 -11.92
C THR A 47 6.22 2.08 -12.19
N LEU A 48 5.34 1.13 -12.52
CA LEU A 48 5.73 -0.25 -12.85
C LEU A 48 6.60 -0.35 -14.11
N VAL A 49 6.69 0.68 -14.96
CA VAL A 49 7.69 0.71 -16.04
C VAL A 49 9.11 0.73 -15.47
N PHE A 50 9.33 1.54 -14.42
CA PHE A 50 10.64 1.68 -13.77
C PHE A 50 10.87 0.60 -12.70
N TYR A 51 9.78 0.14 -12.07
CA TYR A 51 9.79 -0.88 -11.03
C TYR A 51 9.17 -2.21 -11.49
N TYR A 52 9.48 -2.60 -12.73
CA TYR A 52 8.90 -3.78 -13.38
C TYR A 52 9.03 -5.11 -12.61
N PRO A 53 10.03 -5.36 -11.74
CA PRO A 53 10.07 -6.61 -10.97
C PRO A 53 8.85 -6.80 -10.07
N PHE A 54 8.21 -5.71 -9.61
CA PHE A 54 7.01 -5.79 -8.79
C PHE A 54 5.78 -6.28 -9.54
N ALA A 55 5.77 -6.22 -10.87
CA ALA A 55 4.74 -6.82 -11.73
C ALA A 55 5.00 -8.32 -12.00
N GLY A 56 6.03 -8.91 -11.42
CA GLY A 56 6.40 -10.31 -11.60
C GLY A 56 5.85 -11.24 -10.53
N ARG A 57 6.45 -12.43 -10.42
CA ARG A 57 6.19 -13.43 -9.37
C ARG A 57 7.49 -13.97 -8.81
N LEU A 58 7.53 -14.22 -7.50
CA LEU A 58 8.64 -14.95 -6.89
C LEU A 58 8.54 -16.44 -7.21
N ARG A 59 9.68 -17.04 -7.55
CA ARG A 59 9.86 -18.46 -7.83
C ARG A 59 10.97 -19.05 -6.98
N GLY A 60 10.81 -20.32 -6.64
CA GLY A 60 11.90 -21.11 -6.08
C GLY A 60 12.93 -21.46 -7.15
N GLY A 61 14.19 -21.20 -6.87
CA GLY A 61 15.34 -21.57 -7.69
C GLY A 61 16.25 -22.60 -7.02
N PRO A 62 17.31 -23.04 -7.71
CA PRO A 62 18.28 -23.98 -7.18
C PRO A 62 18.89 -23.51 -5.86
N GLY A 63 19.10 -24.45 -4.92
CA GLY A 63 19.76 -24.15 -3.64
C GLY A 63 18.93 -23.32 -2.67
N ARG A 64 17.58 -23.39 -2.73
CA ARG A 64 16.65 -22.60 -1.90
C ARG A 64 16.76 -21.09 -2.11
N LYS A 65 17.27 -20.67 -3.28
CA LYS A 65 17.27 -19.27 -3.68
C LYS A 65 15.91 -18.88 -4.21
N LEU A 66 15.55 -17.61 -4.05
CA LEU A 66 14.36 -17.03 -4.64
C LEU A 66 14.77 -16.15 -5.81
N VAL A 67 13.99 -16.20 -6.89
CA VAL A 67 14.18 -15.37 -8.08
C VAL A 67 12.85 -14.74 -8.47
N VAL A 68 12.90 -13.56 -9.06
CA VAL A 68 11.72 -12.88 -9.57
C VAL A 68 11.61 -13.15 -11.05
N GLU A 69 10.54 -13.83 -11.45
CA GLU A 69 10.16 -13.90 -12.86
C GLU A 69 9.40 -12.63 -13.22
N CYS A 70 10.05 -11.75 -13.99
CA CYS A 70 9.52 -10.47 -14.42
C CYS A 70 8.63 -10.63 -15.66
N THR A 71 7.52 -11.35 -15.51
CA THR A 71 6.56 -11.69 -16.59
C THR A 71 5.59 -10.57 -16.94
N GLY A 72 5.51 -9.52 -16.13
CA GLY A 72 4.55 -8.44 -16.32
C GLY A 72 3.10 -8.85 -16.06
N GLU A 73 2.87 -9.92 -15.28
CA GLU A 73 1.53 -10.35 -14.82
C GLU A 73 0.81 -9.27 -14.01
N GLY A 74 1.54 -8.26 -13.54
CA GLY A 74 1.01 -7.09 -12.86
C GLY A 74 0.81 -7.31 -11.37
N VAL A 75 0.13 -6.32 -10.79
CA VAL A 75 -0.16 -6.22 -9.36
C VAL A 75 -1.66 -6.37 -9.16
N MET A 76 -2.07 -6.86 -7.99
CA MET A 76 -3.49 -6.96 -7.67
C MET A 76 -4.00 -5.60 -7.19
N PHE A 77 -5.06 -5.09 -7.80
CA PHE A 77 -5.65 -3.79 -7.50
C PHE A 77 -7.14 -3.92 -7.26
N ILE A 78 -7.60 -3.52 -6.07
CA ILE A 78 -8.99 -3.61 -5.61
C ILE A 78 -9.55 -2.21 -5.44
N GLU A 79 -10.78 -2.00 -5.89
CA GLU A 79 -11.59 -0.84 -5.52
C GLU A 79 -12.72 -1.34 -4.63
N ALA A 80 -12.98 -0.62 -3.54
CA ALA A 80 -14.00 -0.94 -2.55
C ALA A 80 -14.72 0.33 -2.11
N ASP A 81 -15.90 0.17 -1.51
CA ASP A 81 -16.67 1.25 -0.89
C ASP A 81 -16.94 0.89 0.57
N ALA A 82 -16.90 1.89 1.45
CA ALA A 82 -17.26 1.74 2.85
C ALA A 82 -18.26 2.82 3.27
N ASP A 83 -19.38 2.43 3.88
CA ASP A 83 -20.41 3.34 4.43
C ASP A 83 -19.99 3.93 5.78
N VAL A 84 -18.75 4.43 5.84
CA VAL A 84 -18.14 5.11 6.99
C VAL A 84 -17.42 6.36 6.52
N THR A 85 -17.17 7.28 7.43
CA THR A 85 -16.44 8.54 7.22
C THR A 85 -15.10 8.50 7.93
N LEU A 86 -14.12 9.28 7.48
CA LEU A 86 -12.83 9.37 8.17
C LEU A 86 -12.96 9.91 9.60
N GLN A 87 -13.96 10.74 9.89
CA GLN A 87 -14.19 11.23 11.25
C GLN A 87 -14.60 10.11 12.23
N GLN A 88 -15.29 9.06 11.75
CA GLN A 88 -15.67 7.91 12.59
C GLN A 88 -14.46 7.07 13.01
N PHE A 89 -13.32 7.30 12.37
CA PHE A 89 -12.04 6.70 12.70
C PHE A 89 -11.29 7.45 13.82
N GLY A 90 -11.76 8.65 14.20
CA GLY A 90 -11.18 9.46 15.27
C GLY A 90 -10.13 10.46 14.78
N ASP A 91 -9.81 11.45 15.62
CA ASP A 91 -8.92 12.56 15.26
C ASP A 91 -7.43 12.17 15.21
N ASP A 92 -7.06 11.12 15.94
CA ASP A 92 -5.70 10.56 15.97
C ASP A 92 -5.73 9.13 15.41
N LEU A 93 -5.39 8.99 14.12
CA LEU A 93 -5.17 7.70 13.46
C LEU A 93 -3.89 7.04 14.01
N GLN A 94 -3.93 6.56 15.26
CA GLN A 94 -2.83 5.84 15.90
C GLN A 94 -3.23 4.38 16.18
N PRO A 95 -2.31 3.42 16.03
CA PRO A 95 -2.53 2.07 16.49
C PRO A 95 -2.80 2.02 18.01
N PRO A 96 -3.72 1.16 18.48
CA PRO A 96 -4.58 0.26 17.69
C PRO A 96 -5.74 1.01 17.03
N PHE A 97 -5.92 0.77 15.74
CA PHE A 97 -6.94 1.41 14.91
C PHE A 97 -8.19 0.51 14.78
N PRO A 98 -9.43 1.00 14.94
CA PRO A 98 -10.64 0.20 14.71
C PRO A 98 -10.65 -0.44 13.32
N CYS A 99 -11.16 -1.67 13.19
CA CYS A 99 -11.31 -2.41 11.92
C CYS A 99 -10.05 -2.53 11.05
N MET A 100 -8.85 -2.51 11.64
CA MET A 100 -7.57 -2.64 10.91
C MET A 100 -7.53 -3.87 9.99
N GLU A 101 -8.04 -5.00 10.47
CA GLU A 101 -8.11 -6.27 9.74
C GLU A 101 -9.05 -6.21 8.53
N ASP A 102 -9.97 -5.24 8.49
CA ASP A 102 -10.97 -5.07 7.43
C ASP A 102 -10.54 -4.06 6.36
N LEU A 103 -9.43 -3.33 6.56
CA LEU A 103 -8.98 -2.27 5.65
C LEU A 103 -8.40 -2.78 4.33
N LEU A 104 -7.88 -4.02 4.35
CA LEU A 104 -7.32 -4.68 3.18
C LEU A 104 -7.98 -6.06 3.06
N PHE A 105 -8.71 -6.25 1.97
CA PHE A 105 -9.35 -7.52 1.70
C PHE A 105 -8.30 -8.60 1.38
N ASP A 106 -8.18 -9.60 2.25
CA ASP A 106 -7.28 -10.73 1.98
C ASP A 106 -7.89 -11.66 0.92
N VAL A 107 -7.43 -11.49 -0.32
CA VAL A 107 -7.87 -12.33 -1.44
C VAL A 107 -7.35 -13.76 -1.25
N PRO A 108 -8.21 -14.79 -1.19
CA PRO A 108 -7.77 -16.16 -0.99
C PRO A 108 -6.72 -16.59 -2.03
N GLY A 109 -5.61 -17.16 -1.55
CA GLY A 109 -4.51 -17.62 -2.40
C GLY A 109 -3.55 -16.53 -2.90
N SER A 110 -3.69 -15.29 -2.43
CA SER A 110 -2.82 -14.18 -2.86
C SER A 110 -1.72 -13.81 -1.85
N GLY A 111 -1.79 -14.29 -0.60
CA GLY A 111 -0.84 -13.98 0.48
C GLY A 111 0.40 -14.90 0.57
N GLY A 112 0.61 -15.78 -0.41
CA GLY A 112 1.77 -16.69 -0.40
C GLY A 112 3.07 -16.00 -0.82
N ILE A 113 4.21 -16.66 -0.54
CA ILE A 113 5.54 -16.15 -0.95
C ILE A 113 5.81 -16.42 -2.43
N ILE A 114 5.47 -17.63 -2.90
CA ILE A 114 5.79 -18.12 -4.24
C ILE A 114 4.56 -18.06 -5.14
N ASN A 115 4.74 -17.68 -6.41
CA ASN A 115 3.67 -17.66 -7.41
C ASN A 115 2.45 -16.82 -7.01
N CYS A 116 2.63 -15.82 -6.15
CA CYS A 116 1.58 -14.90 -5.71
C CYS A 116 1.91 -13.47 -6.16
N PRO A 117 0.91 -12.59 -6.31
CA PRO A 117 1.15 -11.17 -6.57
C PRO A 117 2.10 -10.58 -5.51
N LEU A 118 3.08 -9.80 -5.96
CA LEU A 118 4.06 -9.17 -5.07
C LEU A 118 3.48 -7.94 -4.39
N PHE A 119 2.49 -7.30 -5.02
CA PHE A 119 1.65 -6.28 -4.42
C PHE A 119 0.18 -6.66 -4.52
N LEU A 120 -0.52 -6.35 -3.43
CA LEU A 120 -1.95 -6.14 -3.37
C LEU A 120 -2.15 -4.67 -2.97
N ILE A 121 -2.94 -3.93 -3.74
CA ILE A 121 -3.33 -2.55 -3.45
C ILE A 121 -4.84 -2.50 -3.42
N GLN A 122 -5.41 -1.79 -2.45
CA GLN A 122 -6.82 -1.53 -2.32
C GLN A 122 -7.07 -0.03 -2.12
N VAL A 123 -8.01 0.50 -2.89
CA VAL A 123 -8.55 1.85 -2.75
C VAL A 123 -9.99 1.71 -2.25
N THR A 124 -10.25 2.12 -1.01
CA THR A 124 -11.58 2.08 -0.41
C THR A 124 -12.16 3.49 -0.33
N HIS A 125 -13.22 3.76 -1.08
CA HIS A 125 -13.94 5.03 -1.05
C HIS A 125 -14.79 5.14 0.22
N LEU A 126 -14.69 6.28 0.90
CA LEU A 126 -15.46 6.58 2.11
C LEU A 126 -16.68 7.44 1.78
N LYS A 127 -17.70 7.37 2.64
CA LYS A 127 -18.96 8.13 2.49
C LYS A 127 -18.75 9.65 2.42
N CYS A 128 -17.69 10.17 3.05
CA CYS A 128 -17.32 11.58 3.06
C CYS A 128 -16.61 12.07 1.79
N GLY A 129 -16.35 11.18 0.81
CA GLY A 129 -15.59 11.51 -0.40
C GLY A 129 -14.08 11.34 -0.25
N GLU A 130 -13.59 11.07 0.95
CA GLU A 130 -12.21 10.64 1.19
C GLU A 130 -12.03 9.17 0.80
N PHE A 131 -10.81 8.67 0.86
CA PHE A 131 -10.54 7.28 0.57
C PHE A 131 -9.38 6.74 1.42
N ILE A 132 -9.35 5.43 1.55
CA ILE A 132 -8.28 4.68 2.19
C ILE A 132 -7.47 3.98 1.11
N PHE A 133 -6.17 4.18 1.13
CA PHE A 133 -5.24 3.36 0.35
C PHE A 133 -4.56 2.36 1.28
N ALA A 134 -4.82 1.09 1.03
CA ALA A 134 -4.17 -0.01 1.69
C ALA A 134 -3.33 -0.79 0.69
N LEU A 135 -2.18 -1.28 1.14
CA LEU A 135 -1.35 -2.17 0.33
C LEU A 135 -0.86 -3.32 1.19
N ARG A 136 -0.52 -4.43 0.55
CA ARG A 136 0.33 -5.50 1.08
C ARG A 136 1.44 -5.76 0.07
N LEU A 137 2.67 -5.80 0.58
CA LEU A 137 3.88 -6.11 -0.18
C LEU A 137 4.42 -7.46 0.28
N ASN A 138 4.86 -8.30 -0.67
CA ASN A 138 5.72 -9.44 -0.33
C ASN A 138 7.09 -8.93 0.15
N HIS A 139 7.32 -8.95 1.46
CA HIS A 139 8.52 -8.38 2.10
C HIS A 139 9.85 -8.99 1.62
N THR A 140 9.83 -10.16 0.97
CA THR A 140 11.05 -10.72 0.35
C THR A 140 11.58 -9.81 -0.77
N MET A 141 10.72 -9.01 -1.39
CA MET A 141 11.08 -8.14 -2.50
C MET A 141 11.78 -6.85 -2.09
N SER A 142 11.38 -6.27 -0.97
CA SER A 142 11.86 -4.97 -0.55
C SER A 142 11.74 -4.82 0.95
N ASP A 143 12.69 -4.11 1.53
CA ASP A 143 12.50 -3.52 2.85
C ASP A 143 11.57 -2.30 2.76
N ALA A 144 11.33 -1.68 3.89
CA ALA A 144 10.44 -0.54 3.94
C ALA A 144 10.98 0.72 3.27
N ALA A 145 12.30 0.91 3.19
CA ALA A 145 12.88 2.06 2.50
C ALA A 145 12.63 1.96 0.99
N GLY A 146 12.79 0.76 0.42
CA GLY A 146 12.45 0.50 -0.98
C GLY A 146 10.95 0.63 -1.27
N LEU A 147 10.09 0.25 -0.32
CA LEU A 147 8.65 0.50 -0.45
C LEU A 147 8.33 2.00 -0.43
N VAL A 148 8.93 2.77 0.48
CA VAL A 148 8.75 4.24 0.51
C VAL A 148 9.20 4.86 -0.80
N GLN A 149 10.33 4.44 -1.37
CA GLN A 149 10.78 4.92 -2.68
C GLN A 149 9.78 4.60 -3.80
N PHE A 150 9.24 3.38 -3.82
CA PHE A 150 8.20 2.99 -4.79
C PHE A 150 6.95 3.86 -4.65
N MET A 151 6.49 4.10 -3.42
CA MET A 151 5.35 4.98 -3.15
C MET A 151 5.64 6.42 -3.57
N MET A 152 6.80 6.99 -3.23
CA MET A 152 7.17 8.34 -3.69
C MET A 152 7.18 8.44 -5.21
N ALA A 153 7.71 7.43 -5.91
CA ALA A 153 7.70 7.38 -7.36
C ALA A 153 6.27 7.30 -7.94
N MET A 154 5.34 6.59 -7.29
CA MET A 154 3.92 6.63 -7.67
C MET A 154 3.31 8.03 -7.50
N ALA A 155 3.71 8.75 -6.45
CA ALA A 155 3.16 10.06 -6.12
C ALA A 155 3.58 11.08 -7.18
N GLU A 156 4.83 11.01 -7.60
CA GLU A 156 5.40 11.87 -8.64
C GLU A 156 4.72 11.70 -10.01
N MET A 157 4.21 10.51 -10.35
CA MET A 157 3.54 10.28 -11.64
C MET A 157 2.26 11.11 -11.80
N GLU A 158 1.55 11.35 -10.70
CA GLU A 158 0.24 12.02 -10.72
C GLU A 158 0.21 13.29 -9.82
N ALA A 159 1.38 13.79 -9.42
CA ALA A 159 1.55 14.94 -8.51
C ALA A 159 0.71 14.82 -7.22
N ALA A 160 0.70 13.63 -6.62
CA ALA A 160 0.01 13.33 -5.37
C ALA A 160 0.96 13.43 -4.17
N GLU A 161 0.44 13.78 -2.98
CA GLU A 161 1.15 13.59 -1.71
C GLU A 161 0.66 12.30 -1.03
N PHE A 162 1.57 11.40 -0.70
CA PHE A 162 1.25 10.21 0.11
C PHE A 162 1.70 10.43 1.56
N TYR A 163 0.74 10.41 2.50
CA TYR A 163 1.03 10.39 3.93
C TYR A 163 1.12 8.95 4.43
N LEU A 164 2.29 8.54 4.92
CA LEU A 164 2.49 7.15 5.33
C LEU A 164 2.16 6.96 6.81
N PHE A 165 1.01 6.37 7.12
CA PHE A 165 0.75 5.82 8.46
C PHE A 165 1.01 4.31 8.48
N ILE A 166 1.81 3.90 9.46
CA ILE A 166 2.27 2.51 9.61
C ILE A 166 1.58 1.93 10.84
N CYS A 167 0.61 1.06 10.59
CA CYS A 167 0.04 0.24 11.65
C CYS A 167 0.94 -0.98 11.87
N LYS A 168 1.36 -1.14 13.12
CA LYS A 168 2.08 -2.30 13.60
C LYS A 168 1.09 -3.25 14.26
N ASP A 169 1.22 -4.55 14.01
CA ASP A 169 0.67 -5.58 14.90
C ASP A 169 1.20 -5.46 16.34
#